data_AF-A0AAQ1F3A4-F1
#
_entry.id   AF-A0AAQ1F3A4-F1
#
_cell.length_a   1.000
_cell.length_b   1.000
_cell.length_c   1.000
_cell.angle_alpha   90.00
_cell.angle_beta   90.00
_cell.angle_gamma   90.00
#
_symmetry.space_group_name_H-M   'P 1'
#
loop_
_entity.id
_entity.type
_entity.pdbx_description
1 polymer ?
#
loop_
_entity_poly.entity_id
_entity_poly.type
_entity_poly.pdbx_seq_one_letter_code
_entity_poly.pdbx_strand_id
1 'polypeptide(L)'
;MGRRAAVCALALALCACVDKSDLPRPVVQADAAAGLAVIKEVGCAACHRIPGVAWPEGRSGSNLAGFGARPLIAGRLPNQPDVLIRWLIDAPSMDPGTAMPPMPLTQDQARDVAAYLYTLDED
;
A
#
# COMPACT_ATOMS: atom_id res chain seq x y z
N MET A 1 -11.55 59.77 -30.02
CA MET A 1 -10.15 59.61 -30.45
C MET A 1 -9.33 59.20 -29.23
N GLY A 2 -8.73 58.00 -29.21
CA GLY A 2 -7.89 57.51 -28.11
C GLY A 2 -7.93 55.99 -27.95
N ARG A 3 -7.12 55.27 -28.74
CA ARG A 3 -6.88 53.81 -28.66
C ARG A 3 -5.66 53.51 -27.78
N ARG A 4 -5.63 52.29 -27.25
CA ARG A 4 -4.51 51.39 -26.80
C ARG A 4 -4.61 51.07 -25.30
N ALA A 5 -5.11 49.89 -24.93
CA ALA A 5 -4.52 48.54 -24.97
C ALA A 5 -3.58 48.27 -23.77
N ALA A 6 -4.00 47.38 -22.88
CA ALA A 6 -3.13 46.50 -22.09
C ALA A 6 -3.95 45.31 -21.58
N VAL A 7 -3.66 44.13 -22.12
CA VAL A 7 -4.05 42.83 -21.58
C VAL A 7 -3.17 42.57 -20.36
N CYS A 8 -3.76 42.12 -19.25
CA CYS A 8 -3.05 41.35 -18.24
C CYS A 8 -3.98 40.27 -17.71
N ALA A 9 -3.80 39.07 -18.23
CA ALA A 9 -4.33 37.84 -17.67
C ALA A 9 -3.73 37.61 -16.27
N LEU A 10 -4.54 37.17 -15.32
CA LEU A 10 -4.03 36.46 -14.16
C LEU A 10 -4.86 35.18 -13.95
N ALA A 11 -4.25 34.09 -14.40
CA ALA A 11 -4.67 32.73 -14.14
C ALA A 11 -4.48 32.39 -12.66
N LEU A 12 -5.31 31.48 -12.12
CA LEU A 12 -4.88 30.47 -11.17
C LEU A 12 -5.87 29.30 -11.21
N ALA A 13 -5.48 28.29 -11.97
CA ALA A 13 -6.10 26.99 -12.04
C ALA A 13 -5.90 26.25 -10.71
N LEU A 14 -7.00 25.92 -10.03
CA LEU A 14 -7.02 24.91 -8.97
C LEU A 14 -7.08 23.52 -9.61
N CYS A 15 -5.96 23.06 -10.14
CA CYS A 15 -5.70 21.64 -10.36
C CYS A 15 -4.52 21.22 -9.50
N ALA A 16 -4.73 21.18 -8.19
CA ALA A 16 -3.88 20.39 -7.32
C ALA A 16 -4.43 18.96 -7.32
N CYS A 17 -4.23 18.23 -8.42
CA CYS A 17 -4.16 16.78 -8.33
C CYS A 17 -2.86 16.48 -7.60
N VAL A 18 -2.89 16.52 -6.26
CA VAL A 18 -1.76 16.01 -5.49
C VAL A 18 -1.76 14.50 -5.75
N ASP A 19 -0.78 14.03 -6.50
CA ASP A 19 -0.60 12.60 -6.72
C ASP A 19 -0.11 12.01 -5.40
N LYS A 20 -1.06 11.49 -4.60
CA LYS A 20 -0.77 10.94 -3.25
C LYS A 20 -0.07 9.57 -3.34
N SER A 21 0.17 9.07 -4.55
CA SER A 21 0.82 7.78 -4.82
C SER A 21 2.32 7.77 -4.50
N ASP A 22 3.01 8.91 -4.62
CA ASP A 22 4.49 8.98 -4.58
C ASP A 22 5.10 9.31 -3.20
N LEU A 23 4.29 9.47 -2.15
CA LEU A 23 4.84 9.74 -0.82
C LEU A 23 5.14 8.43 -0.07
N PRO A 24 6.34 8.29 0.51
CA PRO A 24 6.60 7.22 1.46
C PRO A 24 5.49 7.19 2.52
N ARG A 25 4.96 5.99 2.78
CA ARG A 25 3.95 5.76 3.83
C ARG A 25 4.65 5.19 5.07
N PRO A 26 5.26 6.04 5.92
CA PRO A 26 5.94 5.56 7.11
C PRO A 26 4.94 4.90 8.06
N VAL A 27 5.28 3.71 8.54
CA VAL A 27 4.56 3.06 9.64
C VAL A 27 5.31 3.35 10.93
N VAL A 28 4.64 4.01 11.87
CA VAL A 28 5.24 4.41 13.14
C VAL A 28 5.57 3.17 13.97
N GLN A 29 6.77 3.14 14.58
CA GLN A 29 7.24 2.03 15.43
C GLN A 29 7.13 0.68 14.72
N ALA A 30 7.72 0.59 13.53
CA ALA A 30 7.79 -0.62 12.72
C ALA A 30 9.21 -0.88 12.21
N ASP A 31 9.54 -2.16 12.01
CA ASP A 31 10.78 -2.65 11.43
C ASP A 31 10.47 -3.52 10.21
N ALA A 32 10.83 -3.03 9.01
CA ALA A 32 10.61 -3.76 7.76
C ALA A 32 11.38 -5.10 7.70
N ALA A 33 12.55 -5.21 8.33
CA ALA A 33 13.30 -6.47 8.35
C ALA A 33 12.59 -7.52 9.21
N ALA A 34 12.03 -7.10 10.36
CA ALA A 34 11.15 -7.94 11.16
C ALA A 34 9.89 -8.33 10.37
N GLY A 35 9.33 -7.40 9.59
CA GLY A 35 8.18 -7.65 8.73
C GLY A 35 8.41 -8.76 7.72
N LEU A 36 9.58 -8.78 7.08
CA LEU A 36 9.97 -9.88 6.18
C LEU A 36 10.07 -11.23 6.91
N ALA A 37 10.56 -11.25 8.15
CA ALA A 37 10.61 -12.48 8.94
C ALA A 37 9.19 -13.00 9.23
N VAL A 38 8.28 -12.12 9.65
CA VAL A 38 6.87 -12.45 9.90
C VAL A 38 6.18 -12.96 8.62
N ILE A 39 6.39 -12.30 7.48
CA ILE A 39 5.85 -12.72 6.17
C ILE A 39 6.22 -14.17 5.85
N LYS A 40 7.47 -14.55 6.15
CA LYS A 40 7.98 -15.91 5.92
C LYS A 40 7.38 -16.91 6.91
N GLU A 41 7.31 -16.55 8.19
CA GLU A 41 6.80 -17.42 9.25
C GLU A 41 5.30 -17.70 9.10
N VAL A 42 4.50 -16.66 8.83
CA VAL A 42 3.04 -16.74 8.73
C VAL A 42 2.58 -17.29 7.37
N GLY A 43 3.50 -17.40 6.41
CA GLY A 43 3.24 -18.07 5.13
C GLY A 43 2.46 -17.23 4.13
N CYS A 44 2.61 -15.90 4.13
CA CYS A 44 1.93 -15.02 3.17
C CYS A 44 2.23 -15.42 1.71
N ALA A 45 3.41 -15.97 1.48
CA ALA A 45 3.87 -16.41 0.17
C ALA A 45 3.16 -17.68 -0.36
N ALA A 46 2.34 -18.34 0.46
CA ALA A 46 1.49 -19.45 0.02
C ALA A 46 0.43 -18.99 -1.00
N CYS A 47 -0.01 -17.72 -0.91
CA CYS A 47 -0.99 -17.13 -1.82
C CYS A 47 -0.40 -16.04 -2.71
N HIS A 48 0.61 -15.33 -2.24
CA HIS A 48 1.21 -14.20 -2.95
C HIS A 48 2.61 -14.52 -3.48
N ARG A 49 2.97 -13.91 -4.61
CA ARG A 49 4.37 -13.66 -4.94
C ARG A 49 4.81 -12.38 -4.24
N ILE A 50 5.96 -12.44 -3.56
CA ILE A 50 6.47 -11.34 -2.73
C ILE A 50 7.97 -11.17 -3.02
N PRO A 51 8.44 -10.00 -3.49
CA PRO A 51 9.87 -9.72 -3.57
C PRO A 51 10.55 -9.97 -2.20
N GLY A 52 11.72 -10.59 -2.19
CA GLY A 52 12.44 -10.99 -0.97
C GLY A 52 12.01 -12.34 -0.35
N VAL A 53 11.01 -13.03 -0.93
CA VAL A 53 10.62 -14.40 -0.55
C VAL A 53 10.72 -15.32 -1.77
N ALA A 54 11.68 -16.25 -1.74
CA ALA A 54 11.99 -17.08 -2.90
C ALA A 54 11.00 -18.25 -3.11
N TRP A 55 10.43 -18.81 -2.04
CA TRP A 55 9.47 -19.90 -2.11
C TRP A 55 8.65 -19.96 -0.81
N PRO A 56 7.35 -20.33 -0.85
CA PRO A 56 6.53 -20.57 -2.05
C PRO A 56 6.21 -19.30 -2.85
N GLU A 57 5.75 -19.46 -4.10
CA GLU A 57 5.32 -18.35 -4.98
C GLU A 57 3.83 -18.52 -5.33
N GLY A 58 2.95 -18.28 -4.36
CA GLY A 58 1.51 -18.38 -4.55
C GLY A 58 0.98 -17.44 -5.64
N ARG A 59 -0.10 -17.87 -6.31
CA ARG A 59 -0.77 -17.09 -7.38
C ARG A 59 -2.28 -16.95 -7.20
N SER A 60 -2.82 -17.44 -6.09
CA SER A 60 -4.22 -17.24 -5.73
C SER A 60 -4.49 -15.80 -5.27
N GLY A 61 -3.49 -15.15 -4.68
CA GLY A 61 -3.45 -13.72 -4.43
C GLY A 61 -2.66 -12.97 -5.51
N SER A 62 -2.79 -11.63 -5.53
CA SER A 62 -2.02 -10.78 -6.45
C SER A 62 -0.52 -10.83 -6.17
N ASN A 63 0.31 -10.63 -7.19
CA ASN A 63 1.72 -10.26 -6.98
C ASN A 63 1.81 -8.99 -6.11
N LEU A 64 2.75 -8.94 -5.16
CA LEU A 64 2.96 -7.80 -4.26
C LEU A 64 4.14 -6.89 -4.67
N ALA A 65 4.85 -7.19 -5.76
CA ALA A 65 5.74 -6.21 -6.38
C ALA A 65 4.99 -4.89 -6.65
N GLY A 66 5.65 -3.75 -6.40
CA GLY A 66 5.04 -2.41 -6.53
C GLY A 66 3.95 -2.09 -5.52
N PHE A 67 3.70 -2.92 -4.51
CA PHE A 67 2.64 -2.65 -3.54
C PHE A 67 2.80 -1.29 -2.85
N GLY A 68 4.03 -0.86 -2.60
CA GLY A 68 4.38 0.42 -2.00
C GLY A 68 3.83 1.63 -2.75
N ALA A 69 3.64 1.54 -4.07
CA ALA A 69 3.08 2.60 -4.90
C ALA A 69 1.55 2.47 -5.12
N ARG A 70 0.93 1.35 -4.73
CA ARG A 70 -0.50 1.12 -5.02
C ARG A 70 -1.40 2.09 -4.25
N PRO A 71 -2.40 2.69 -4.89
CA PRO A 71 -3.36 3.55 -4.21
C PRO A 71 -4.37 2.75 -3.37
N LEU A 72 -4.61 1.48 -3.74
CA LEU A 72 -5.64 0.64 -3.14
C LEU A 72 -5.10 -0.69 -2.63
N ILE A 73 -5.59 -1.12 -1.48
CA ILE A 73 -5.45 -2.49 -0.93
C ILE A 73 -6.54 -3.34 -1.55
N ALA A 74 -6.15 -4.49 -2.12
CA ALA A 74 -7.05 -5.43 -2.80
C ALA A 74 -7.96 -4.78 -3.88
N GLY A 75 -7.56 -3.62 -4.42
CA GLY A 75 -8.36 -2.86 -5.38
C GLY A 75 -9.64 -2.22 -4.80
N ARG A 76 -9.81 -2.19 -3.48
CA ARG A 76 -11.05 -1.75 -2.83
C ARG A 76 -10.85 -0.66 -1.77
N LEU A 77 -9.85 -0.81 -0.91
CA LEU A 77 -9.66 0.05 0.26
C LEU A 77 -8.52 1.04 0.02
N PRO A 78 -8.57 2.26 0.56
CA PRO A 78 -7.45 3.19 0.44
C PRO A 78 -6.22 2.61 1.11
N ASN A 79 -5.09 2.61 0.40
CA ASN A 79 -3.85 2.10 0.95
C ASN A 79 -3.23 3.14 1.91
N GLN A 80 -3.63 3.05 3.17
CA GLN A 80 -3.13 3.84 4.29
C GLN A 80 -2.63 2.89 5.39
N PRO A 81 -1.61 3.29 6.18
CA PRO A 81 -1.00 2.39 7.16
C PRO A 81 -2.00 1.72 8.10
N ASP A 82 -2.90 2.48 8.72
CA ASP A 82 -3.90 1.97 9.66
C ASP A 82 -4.91 1.01 9.00
N VAL A 83 -5.26 1.27 7.74
CA VAL A 83 -6.16 0.43 6.95
C VAL A 83 -5.46 -0.87 6.57
N LEU A 84 -4.20 -0.81 6.14
CA LEU A 84 -3.41 -1.98 5.79
C LEU A 84 -3.15 -2.87 7.01
N ILE A 85 -2.82 -2.28 8.15
CA ILE A 85 -2.59 -3.04 9.39
C ILE A 85 -3.86 -3.81 9.79
N ARG A 86 -5.04 -3.17 9.74
CA ARG A 86 -6.31 -3.86 10.02
C ARG A 86 -6.62 -4.95 9.00
N TRP A 87 -6.36 -4.68 7.72
CA TRP A 87 -6.55 -5.65 6.63
C TRP A 87 -5.67 -6.88 6.83
N LEU A 88 -4.40 -6.69 7.22
CA LEU A 88 -3.46 -7.79 7.45
C LEU A 88 -3.92 -8.70 8.60
N ILE A 89 -4.57 -8.15 9.63
CA ILE A 89 -5.07 -8.92 10.78
C ILE A 89 -6.35 -9.68 10.41
N ASP A 90 -7.35 -8.99 9.86
CA ASP A 90 -8.66 -9.57 9.56
C ASP A 90 -9.28 -8.92 8.31
N ALA A 91 -8.83 -9.37 7.14
CA ALA A 91 -9.37 -8.93 5.86
C ALA A 91 -10.89 -9.21 5.71
N PRO A 92 -11.42 -10.39 6.11
CA PRO A 92 -12.86 -10.66 6.01
C PRO A 92 -13.76 -9.71 6.79
N SER A 93 -13.29 -9.15 7.92
CA SER A 93 -14.03 -8.11 8.65
C SER A 93 -14.20 -6.80 7.86
N MET A 94 -13.32 -6.54 6.88
CA MET A 94 -13.31 -5.33 6.06
C MET A 94 -13.91 -5.55 4.67
N ASP A 95 -13.69 -6.74 4.08
CA ASP A 95 -14.29 -7.20 2.83
C ASP A 95 -14.70 -8.67 2.97
N PRO A 96 -15.97 -8.97 3.27
CA PRO A 96 -16.45 -10.35 3.39
C PRO A 96 -16.32 -11.18 2.10
N GLY A 97 -16.08 -10.55 0.94
CA GLY A 97 -15.85 -11.22 -0.34
C GLY A 97 -14.38 -11.55 -0.61
N THR A 98 -13.45 -11.21 0.28
CA THR A 98 -12.03 -11.51 0.12
C THR A 98 -11.73 -12.99 0.35
N ALA A 99 -10.77 -13.53 -0.40
CA ALA A 99 -10.24 -14.88 -0.18
C ALA A 99 -9.10 -14.90 0.86
N MET A 100 -8.60 -13.74 1.27
CA MET A 100 -7.56 -13.64 2.30
C MET A 100 -8.18 -13.98 3.67
N PRO A 101 -7.72 -15.02 4.37
CA PRO A 101 -8.26 -15.37 5.67
C PRO A 101 -7.80 -14.36 6.75
N PRO A 102 -8.39 -14.39 7.95
CA PRO A 102 -7.78 -13.75 9.11
C PRO A 102 -6.40 -14.35 9.35
N MET A 103 -5.40 -13.51 9.58
CA MET A 103 -4.03 -13.95 9.76
C MET A 103 -3.67 -13.98 11.25
N PRO A 104 -2.84 -14.93 11.71
CA PRO A 104 -2.41 -15.02 13.10
C PRO A 104 -1.33 -13.96 13.43
N LEU A 105 -1.67 -12.68 13.25
CA LEU A 105 -0.79 -11.55 13.47
C LEU A 105 -1.19 -10.79 14.73
N THR A 106 -0.21 -10.44 15.54
CA THR A 106 -0.34 -9.36 16.52
C THR A 106 -0.36 -7.99 15.82
N GLN A 107 -0.80 -6.96 16.54
CA GLN A 107 -0.78 -5.58 16.04
C GLN A 107 0.62 -5.13 15.62
N ASP A 108 1.66 -5.53 16.38
CA ASP A 108 3.04 -5.11 16.15
C ASP A 108 3.62 -5.82 14.93
N GLN A 109 3.39 -7.13 14.81
CA GLN A 109 3.75 -7.89 13.60
C GLN A 109 3.06 -7.33 12.35
N ALA A 110 1.78 -6.96 12.44
CA ALA A 110 1.07 -6.36 11.31
C ALA A 110 1.64 -4.98 10.93
N ARG A 111 2.18 -4.19 11.88
CA ARG A 111 2.91 -2.95 11.59
C ARG A 111 4.21 -3.23 10.84
N ASP A 112 4.98 -4.20 11.30
CA ASP A 112 6.24 -4.58 10.67
C ASP A 112 6.01 -5.11 9.24
N VAL A 113 5.00 -5.96 9.05
CA VAL A 113 4.59 -6.45 7.72
C VAL A 113 4.16 -5.30 6.82
N ALA A 114 3.32 -4.38 7.31
CA ALA A 114 2.92 -3.20 6.55
C ALA A 114 4.12 -2.34 6.14
N ALA A 115 5.10 -2.15 7.05
CA ALA A 115 6.32 -1.43 6.75
C ALA A 115 7.12 -2.09 5.63
N TYR A 116 7.28 -3.42 5.66
CA TYR A 116 7.93 -4.15 4.57
C TYR A 116 7.18 -4.03 3.25
N LEU A 117 5.84 -4.17 3.26
CA LEU A 117 5.04 -4.05 2.04
C LEU A 117 5.17 -2.66 1.41
N TYR A 118 5.36 -1.61 2.21
CA TYR A 118 5.61 -0.26 1.72
C TYR A 118 7.03 -0.03 1.18
N THR A 119 7.97 -0.96 1.37
CA THR A 119 9.29 -0.91 0.70
C THR A 119 9.28 -1.60 -0.67
N LEU A 120 8.15 -2.16 -1.12
CA LEU A 120 8.07 -2.91 -2.37
C LEU A 120 7.76 -1.97 -3.54
N ASP A 121 8.75 -1.73 -4.39
CA ASP A 121 8.64 -0.95 -5.62
C ASP A 121 8.31 -1.84 -6.84
N GLU A 122 7.87 -1.21 -7.93
CA GLU A 122 7.76 -1.89 -9.24
C GLU A 122 9.19 -2.17 -9.72
N ASP A 123 9.56 -3.43 -9.97
CA ASP A 123 10.89 -3.80 -10.46
C ASP A 123 11.22 -3.18 -11.82
#